data_AF-A0A439DEK7-F1
#
_entry.id   AF-A0A439DEK7-F1
#
_cell.length_a   1.000
_cell.length_b   1.000
_cell.length_c   1.000
_cell.angle_alpha   90.00
_cell.angle_beta   90.00
_cell.angle_gamma   90.00
#
_symmetry.space_group_name_H-M   'P 1'
#
loop_
_entity.id
_entity.type
_entity.pdbx_description
1 polymer ?
#
loop_
_entity_poly.entity_id
_entity_poly.type
_entity_poly.pdbx_seq_one_letter_code
_entity_poly.pdbx_strand_id
1 'polypeptide(L)'
;MSRCVRTLRAFDPFRLGAVDAAEIPNSLIVTQDELRQELEMWWAEFLAFKRDVKPNTENKALGVLEVRWYVCKIWLDIASHKDELYPDKFRDQFARIVEVAREDAASISLAGIARPTLFKLEMGLSPLLHFVVLKCRFIDLRLEAWELLRTVGCARESLWDANLMFGIGRRIIEREHGIDLSQWIAGERMSFDHTLPSDGQRIRDSYLEEETELHVDCGGLRVTRRRICFFVPQSGSNELRWVRDWIYLPEKS
;
A
#
# COMPACT_ATOMS: atom_id res chain seq x y z
N MET A 1 12.60 -9.22 3.99
CA MET A 1 11.21 -8.73 4.16
C MET A 1 10.60 -9.03 5.53
N SER A 2 10.48 -10.29 6.00
CA SER A 2 9.86 -10.59 7.31
C SER A 2 10.51 -9.85 8.50
N ARG A 3 11.86 -9.77 8.52
CA ARG A 3 12.61 -8.95 9.49
C ARG A 3 12.22 -7.47 9.40
N CYS A 4 12.17 -6.90 8.19
CA CYS A 4 11.75 -5.51 7.95
C CYS A 4 10.33 -5.22 8.48
N VAL A 5 9.37 -6.12 8.26
CA VAL A 5 8.00 -5.99 8.79
C VAL A 5 8.00 -5.99 10.32
N ARG A 6 8.74 -6.92 10.95
CA ARG A 6 8.83 -6.97 12.42
C ARG A 6 9.46 -5.71 12.99
N THR A 7 10.53 -5.22 12.37
CA THR A 7 11.17 -3.95 12.76
C THR A 7 10.20 -2.78 12.60
N LEU A 8 9.53 -2.65 11.44
CA LEU A 8 8.53 -1.60 11.21
C LEU A 8 7.44 -1.62 12.31
N ARG A 9 6.90 -2.81 12.64
CA ARG A 9 5.89 -2.96 13.68
C ARG A 9 6.40 -2.65 15.09
N ALA A 10 7.68 -2.91 15.36
CA ALA A 10 8.28 -2.54 16.64
C ALA A 10 8.39 -1.01 16.81
N PHE A 11 8.33 -0.23 15.73
CA PHE A 11 8.21 1.23 15.78
C PHE A 11 6.76 1.73 15.88
N ASP A 12 5.74 0.88 15.80
CA ASP A 12 4.34 1.33 15.82
C ASP A 12 3.96 2.12 17.07
N PRO A 13 4.38 1.77 18.31
CA PRO A 13 4.12 2.60 19.48
C PRO A 13 4.63 4.03 19.33
N PHE A 14 5.82 4.20 18.74
CA PHE A 14 6.38 5.52 18.45
C PHE A 14 5.59 6.24 17.34
N ARG A 15 5.31 5.56 16.23
CA ARG A 15 4.61 6.13 15.07
C ARG A 15 3.17 6.53 15.37
N LEU A 16 2.51 5.80 16.27
CA LEU A 16 1.15 6.08 16.73
C LEU A 16 1.11 7.05 17.92
N GLY A 17 2.27 7.59 18.34
CA GLY A 17 2.34 8.60 19.39
C GLY A 17 2.16 8.06 20.82
N ALA A 18 2.22 6.75 21.03
CA ALA A 18 2.14 6.15 22.36
C ALA A 18 3.44 6.31 23.18
N VAL A 19 4.57 6.49 22.50
CA VAL A 19 5.87 6.79 23.12
C VAL A 19 6.62 7.90 22.36
N ASP A 20 7.55 8.55 23.05
CA ASP A 20 8.42 9.56 22.47
C ASP A 20 9.69 8.98 21.85
N ALA A 21 10.40 9.80 21.05
CA ALA A 21 11.62 9.38 20.36
C ALA A 21 12.70 8.90 21.34
N ALA A 22 12.79 9.52 22.52
CA ALA A 22 13.75 9.18 23.56
C ALA A 22 13.50 7.80 24.19
N GLU A 23 12.29 7.25 24.02
CA GLU A 23 11.88 5.95 24.56
C GLU A 23 12.07 4.81 23.56
N ILE A 24 12.47 5.11 22.30
CA ILE A 24 12.80 4.08 21.32
C ILE A 24 14.02 3.28 21.82
N PRO A 25 13.92 1.95 21.97
CA PRO A 25 15.05 1.15 22.42
C PRO A 25 16.24 1.25 21.45
N ASN A 26 17.44 1.51 21.96
CA ASN A 26 18.66 1.54 21.14
C ASN A 26 18.87 0.25 20.33
N SER A 27 18.48 -0.91 20.88
CA SER A 27 18.54 -2.19 20.17
C SER A 27 17.68 -2.21 18.90
N LEU A 28 16.55 -1.50 18.89
CA LEU A 28 15.68 -1.39 17.73
C LEU A 28 16.32 -0.52 16.64
N ILE A 29 16.98 0.57 17.02
CA ILE A 29 17.73 1.45 16.10
C ILE A 29 18.90 0.66 15.47
N VAL A 30 19.69 -0.04 16.29
CA VAL A 30 20.78 -0.91 15.81
C VAL A 30 20.25 -1.97 14.82
N THR A 31 19.14 -2.64 15.16
CA THR A 31 18.49 -3.62 14.28
C THR A 31 18.05 -3.00 12.94
N GLN A 32 17.52 -1.77 12.97
CA GLN A 32 17.09 -1.04 11.79
C GLN A 32 18.29 -0.75 10.86
N ASP A 33 19.41 -0.30 11.43
CA ASP A 33 20.63 0.03 10.68
C ASP A 33 21.32 -1.22 10.10
N GLU A 34 21.41 -2.30 10.86
CA GLU A 34 21.89 -3.60 10.36
C GLU A 34 21.07 -4.07 9.16
N LEU A 35 19.75 -4.01 9.27
CA LEU A 35 18.85 -4.39 8.18
C LEU A 35 18.98 -3.50 6.95
N ARG A 36 19.21 -2.19 7.11
CA ARG A 36 19.49 -1.29 5.99
C ARG A 36 20.76 -1.72 5.25
N GLN A 37 21.83 -2.00 5.98
CA GLN A 37 23.10 -2.43 5.39
C GLN A 37 22.98 -3.77 4.66
N GLU A 38 22.34 -4.77 5.29
CA GLU A 38 22.06 -6.06 4.65
C GLU A 38 21.24 -5.89 3.36
N LEU A 39 20.25 -4.99 3.38
CA LEU A 39 19.37 -4.76 2.24
C LEU A 39 20.09 -4.06 1.07
N GLU A 40 21.02 -3.14 1.35
CA GLU A 40 21.86 -2.52 0.30
C GLU A 40 22.88 -3.51 -0.27
N MET A 41 23.50 -4.36 0.57
CA MET A 41 24.39 -5.43 0.09
C MET A 41 23.62 -6.40 -0.82
N TRP A 42 22.44 -6.85 -0.40
CA TRP A 42 21.59 -7.70 -1.22
C TRP A 42 21.22 -7.02 -2.56
N TRP A 43 20.97 -5.72 -2.56
CA TRP A 43 20.65 -4.98 -3.79
C TRP A 43 21.80 -4.97 -4.79
N ALA A 44 23.02 -4.74 -4.31
CA ALA A 44 24.21 -4.75 -5.15
C ALA A 44 24.38 -6.11 -5.86
N GLU A 45 24.26 -7.20 -5.09
CA GLU A 45 24.33 -8.57 -5.62
C GLU A 45 23.18 -8.87 -6.57
N PHE A 46 21.95 -8.47 -6.22
CA PHE A 46 20.78 -8.64 -7.08
C PHE A 46 20.94 -7.90 -8.42
N LEU A 47 21.47 -6.67 -8.41
CA LEU A 47 21.72 -5.91 -9.63
C LEU A 47 22.85 -6.49 -10.47
N ALA A 48 23.86 -7.13 -9.87
CA ALA A 48 24.88 -7.87 -10.60
C ALA A 48 24.25 -9.10 -11.28
N PHE A 49 23.52 -9.91 -10.50
CA PHE A 49 22.81 -11.09 -11.01
C PHE A 49 21.82 -10.74 -12.14
N LYS A 50 21.00 -9.70 -11.97
CA LYS A 50 19.98 -9.27 -12.95
C LYS A 50 20.59 -8.88 -14.30
N ARG A 51 21.84 -8.40 -14.34
CA ARG A 51 22.54 -8.05 -15.58
C ARG A 51 22.92 -9.29 -16.42
N ASP A 52 23.17 -10.41 -15.75
CA ASP A 52 23.62 -11.65 -16.40
C ASP A 52 22.46 -12.53 -16.87
N VAL A 53 21.24 -12.28 -16.37
CA VAL A 53 20.03 -13.02 -16.75
C VAL A 53 19.52 -12.55 -18.11
N LYS A 54 19.32 -13.49 -19.04
CA LYS A 54 18.69 -13.20 -20.34
C LYS A 54 17.22 -12.84 -20.15
N PRO A 55 16.68 -11.83 -20.87
CA PRO A 55 15.27 -11.49 -20.79
C PRO A 55 14.41 -12.67 -21.26
N ASN A 56 13.70 -13.31 -20.32
CA ASN A 56 12.75 -14.39 -20.57
C ASN A 56 11.66 -14.36 -19.46
N THR A 57 10.77 -15.36 -19.41
CA THR A 57 9.65 -15.53 -18.46
C THR A 57 10.02 -15.31 -16.97
N GLU A 58 11.29 -15.36 -16.59
CA GLU A 58 11.82 -15.05 -15.25
C GLU A 58 11.70 -13.56 -14.85
N ASN A 59 11.40 -12.65 -15.80
CA ASN A 59 11.23 -11.22 -15.57
C ASN A 59 10.24 -10.88 -14.45
N LYS A 60 9.18 -11.69 -14.28
CA LYS A 60 8.16 -11.46 -13.25
C LYS A 60 8.70 -11.65 -11.83
N ALA A 61 9.47 -12.73 -11.60
CA ALA A 61 10.05 -13.00 -10.29
C ALA A 61 11.08 -11.93 -9.92
N LEU A 62 11.89 -11.51 -10.89
CA LEU A 62 12.85 -10.41 -10.73
C LEU A 62 12.14 -9.08 -10.39
N GLY A 63 11.04 -8.77 -11.07
CA GLY A 63 10.23 -7.58 -10.76
C GLY A 63 9.66 -7.61 -9.34
N VAL A 64 9.13 -8.75 -8.89
CA VAL A 64 8.64 -8.90 -7.50
C VAL A 64 9.77 -8.69 -6.50
N LEU A 65 10.95 -9.26 -6.73
CA LEU A 65 12.12 -9.09 -5.86
C LEU A 65 12.58 -7.62 -5.79
N GLU A 66 12.58 -6.92 -6.93
CA GLU A 66 12.86 -5.49 -7.02
C GLU A 66 11.85 -4.65 -6.22
N VAL A 67 10.55 -4.91 -6.38
CA VAL A 67 9.50 -4.21 -5.61
C VAL A 67 9.62 -4.51 -4.11
N ARG A 68 9.90 -5.77 -3.73
CA ARG A 68 10.11 -6.15 -2.33
C ARG A 68 11.26 -5.38 -1.71
N TRP A 69 12.34 -5.15 -2.47
CA TRP A 69 13.46 -4.35 -2.02
C TRP A 69 13.07 -2.89 -1.78
N TYR A 70 12.45 -2.24 -2.77
CA TYR A 70 12.00 -0.85 -2.63
C TYR A 70 11.08 -0.67 -1.41
N VAL A 71 10.09 -1.56 -1.25
CA VAL A 71 9.17 -1.50 -0.10
C VAL A 71 9.91 -1.72 1.22
N CYS A 72 10.82 -2.69 1.32
CA CYS A 72 11.60 -2.90 2.55
C CYS A 72 12.48 -1.69 2.89
N LYS A 73 13.10 -1.07 1.88
CA LYS A 73 13.93 0.12 2.05
C LYS A 73 13.11 1.28 2.57
N ILE A 74 11.96 1.54 1.94
CA ILE A 74 11.04 2.60 2.38
C ILE A 74 10.54 2.30 3.79
N TRP A 75 10.09 1.08 4.10
CA TRP A 75 9.65 0.70 5.44
C TRP A 75 10.70 0.97 6.52
N LEU A 76 11.93 0.52 6.29
CA LEU A 76 13.00 0.75 7.26
C LEU A 76 13.32 2.24 7.39
N ASP A 77 13.25 3.03 6.32
CA ASP A 77 13.50 4.46 6.42
C ASP A 77 12.39 5.23 7.11
N ILE A 78 11.11 4.93 6.84
CA ILE A 78 9.99 5.66 7.43
C ILE A 78 9.72 5.24 8.88
N ALA A 79 10.17 4.06 9.32
CA ALA A 79 9.82 3.51 10.63
C ALA A 79 10.19 4.42 11.80
N SER A 80 11.32 5.13 11.70
CA SER A 80 11.83 6.06 12.71
C SER A 80 11.28 7.50 12.58
N HIS A 81 10.25 7.72 11.77
CA HIS A 81 9.64 9.04 11.56
C HIS A 81 8.14 9.02 11.91
N LYS A 82 7.68 10.01 12.69
CA LYS A 82 6.25 10.24 12.96
C LYS A 82 5.54 10.97 11.80
N ASP A 83 6.29 11.77 11.05
CA ASP A 83 5.80 12.58 9.94
C ASP A 83 5.38 11.71 8.74
N GLU A 84 4.10 11.80 8.34
CA GLU A 84 3.56 11.04 7.20
C GLU A 84 3.84 11.73 5.86
N LEU A 85 4.54 12.87 5.85
CA LEU A 85 5.08 13.50 4.65
C LEU A 85 6.46 12.97 4.28
N TYR A 86 7.19 12.37 5.23
CA TYR A 86 8.51 11.79 4.99
C TYR A 86 8.57 10.78 3.82
N PRO A 87 7.54 9.95 3.56
CA PRO A 87 7.52 9.07 2.40
C PRO A 87 7.66 9.79 1.04
N ASP A 88 7.38 11.09 0.92
CA ASP A 88 7.40 11.79 -0.38
C ASP A 88 8.78 11.84 -1.03
N LYS A 89 9.85 11.73 -0.23
CA LYS A 89 11.23 11.61 -0.74
C LYS A 89 11.45 10.36 -1.60
N PHE A 90 10.51 9.41 -1.55
CA PHE A 90 10.57 8.15 -2.31
C PHE A 90 9.70 8.14 -3.56
N ARG A 91 9.35 9.31 -4.10
CA ARG A 91 8.51 9.42 -5.30
C ARG A 91 8.96 8.51 -6.44
N ASP A 92 10.26 8.48 -6.73
CA ASP A 92 10.80 7.71 -7.86
C ASP A 92 10.74 6.19 -7.60
N GLN A 93 10.92 5.79 -6.34
CA GLN A 93 10.77 4.40 -5.91
C GLN A 93 9.30 3.97 -6.01
N PHE A 94 8.35 4.83 -5.59
CA PHE A 94 6.92 4.58 -5.80
C PHE A 94 6.59 4.45 -7.29
N ALA A 95 7.09 5.37 -8.13
CA ALA A 95 6.90 5.30 -9.57
C ALA A 95 7.44 3.99 -10.16
N ARG A 96 8.62 3.54 -9.71
CA ARG A 96 9.19 2.26 -10.15
C ARG A 96 8.38 1.05 -9.70
N ILE A 97 7.84 1.07 -8.49
CA ILE A 97 6.94 0.01 -8.01
C ILE A 97 5.69 -0.08 -8.90
N VAL A 98 5.08 1.07 -9.22
CA VAL A 98 3.91 1.14 -10.10
C VAL A 98 4.24 0.67 -11.51
N GLU A 99 5.40 1.06 -12.05
CA GLU A 99 5.89 0.60 -13.36
C GLU A 99 5.97 -0.92 -13.45
N VAL A 100 6.63 -1.57 -12.47
CA VAL A 100 6.78 -3.03 -12.45
C VAL A 100 5.41 -3.72 -12.38
N ALA A 101 4.47 -3.15 -11.64
CA ALA A 101 3.11 -3.67 -11.59
C ALA A 101 2.33 -3.46 -12.90
N ARG A 102 2.56 -2.36 -13.60
CA ARG A 102 2.00 -2.10 -14.93
C ARG A 102 2.52 -3.10 -15.95
N GLU A 103 3.82 -3.36 -15.95
CA GLU A 103 4.46 -4.39 -16.79
C GLU A 103 3.85 -5.78 -16.52
N ASP A 104 3.60 -6.13 -15.25
CA ASP A 104 2.93 -7.38 -14.87
C ASP A 104 1.48 -7.44 -15.36
N ALA A 105 0.72 -6.35 -15.18
CA ALA A 105 -0.66 -6.22 -15.64
C ALA A 105 -0.78 -6.36 -17.17
N ALA A 106 0.09 -5.71 -17.93
CA ALA A 106 0.13 -5.79 -19.38
C ALA A 106 0.42 -7.22 -19.87
N SER A 107 1.35 -7.91 -19.19
CA SER A 107 1.69 -9.31 -19.48
C SER A 107 0.49 -10.25 -19.26
N ILE A 108 -0.33 -10.00 -18.23
CA ILE A 108 -1.56 -10.76 -17.97
C ILE A 108 -2.59 -10.54 -19.07
N SER A 109 -2.80 -9.28 -19.47
CA SER A 109 -3.76 -8.94 -20.53
C SER A 109 -3.39 -9.58 -21.86
N LEU A 110 -2.10 -9.58 -22.23
CA LEU A 110 -1.63 -10.14 -23.49
C LEU A 110 -1.78 -11.67 -23.53
N ALA A 111 -1.60 -12.34 -22.40
CA ALA A 111 -1.68 -13.79 -22.34
C ALA A 111 -3.12 -14.31 -22.49
N GLY A 112 -4.15 -13.49 -22.25
CA GLY A 112 -5.55 -13.92 -22.27
C GLY A 112 -5.88 -15.02 -21.26
N ILE A 113 -4.98 -15.29 -20.31
CA ILE A 113 -5.08 -16.40 -19.37
C ILE A 113 -6.05 -15.98 -18.25
N ALA A 114 -7.20 -16.65 -18.17
CA ALA A 114 -7.92 -16.76 -16.91
C ALA A 114 -6.95 -17.40 -15.90
N ARG A 115 -6.47 -16.61 -14.92
CA ARG A 115 -5.42 -17.03 -14.00
C ARG A 115 -5.75 -18.42 -13.44
N PRO A 116 -4.82 -19.40 -13.51
CA PRO A 116 -4.95 -20.58 -12.69
C PRO A 116 -5.08 -20.11 -11.24
N THR A 117 -6.14 -20.53 -10.56
CA THR A 117 -6.43 -20.25 -9.14
C THR A 117 -5.47 -21.01 -8.23
N LEU A 118 -4.18 -20.99 -8.56
CA LEU A 118 -3.14 -21.62 -7.77
C LEU A 118 -2.85 -20.70 -6.60
N PHE A 119 -3.20 -21.19 -5.42
CA PHE A 119 -2.82 -20.60 -4.16
C PHE A 119 -1.30 -20.40 -4.13
N LYS A 120 -0.85 -19.15 -3.96
CA LYS A 120 0.55 -18.80 -3.75
C LYS A 120 0.71 -18.30 -2.32
N LEU A 121 1.56 -18.98 -1.55
CA LEU A 121 1.93 -18.60 -0.18
C LEU A 121 2.87 -17.39 -0.13
N GLU A 122 3.45 -17.02 -1.26
CA GLU A 122 4.35 -15.88 -1.35
C GLU A 122 3.60 -14.56 -1.52
N MET A 123 4.06 -13.53 -0.80
CA MET A 123 3.59 -12.16 -0.93
C MET A 123 3.75 -11.70 -2.40
N GLY A 124 2.63 -11.60 -3.12
CA GLY A 124 2.60 -11.08 -4.47
C GLY A 124 2.79 -9.56 -4.50
N LEU A 125 2.53 -8.94 -5.66
CA LEU A 125 2.58 -7.49 -5.79
C LEU A 125 1.43 -6.79 -5.04
N SER A 126 0.32 -7.48 -4.75
CA SER A 126 -0.90 -6.89 -4.18
C SER A 126 -0.65 -6.13 -2.87
N PRO A 127 -0.11 -6.74 -1.79
CA PRO A 127 0.20 -6.01 -0.55
C PRO A 127 1.28 -4.92 -0.73
N LEU A 128 2.19 -5.09 -1.69
CA LEU A 128 3.26 -4.12 -1.98
C LEU A 128 2.71 -2.87 -2.68
N LEU A 129 1.75 -3.05 -3.59
CA LEU A 129 1.00 -1.95 -4.20
C LEU A 129 0.05 -1.31 -3.21
N HIS A 130 -0.61 -2.10 -2.36
CA HIS A 130 -1.45 -1.54 -1.31
C HIS A 130 -0.64 -0.60 -0.42
N PHE A 131 0.61 -0.95 -0.08
CA PHE A 131 1.51 -0.03 0.61
C PHE A 131 1.73 1.29 -0.14
N VAL A 132 1.90 1.27 -1.48
CA VAL A 132 1.96 2.50 -2.28
C VAL A 132 0.68 3.33 -2.12
N VAL A 133 -0.48 2.68 -2.20
CA VAL A 133 -1.79 3.34 -1.98
C VAL A 133 -1.88 3.95 -0.58
N LEU A 134 -1.31 3.32 0.44
CA LEU A 134 -1.34 3.86 1.80
C LEU A 134 -0.37 5.05 1.98
N LYS A 135 0.87 4.95 1.47
CA LYS A 135 1.94 5.90 1.84
C LYS A 135 2.31 6.93 0.78
N CYS A 136 1.97 6.74 -0.49
CA CYS A 136 2.20 7.75 -1.53
C CYS A 136 1.18 8.88 -1.42
N ARG A 137 1.62 10.15 -1.50
CA ARG A 137 0.74 11.34 -1.56
C ARG A 137 0.49 11.86 -2.98
N PHE A 138 1.24 11.37 -3.98
CA PHE A 138 1.10 11.80 -5.37
C PHE A 138 -0.10 11.12 -6.00
N ILE A 139 -1.17 11.88 -6.25
CA ILE A 139 -2.47 11.35 -6.67
C ILE A 139 -2.38 10.43 -7.89
N ASP A 140 -1.57 10.79 -8.90
CA ASP A 140 -1.43 10.01 -10.14
C ASP A 140 -0.88 8.60 -9.87
N LEU A 141 0.24 8.51 -9.16
CA LEU A 141 0.86 7.23 -8.78
C LEU A 141 -0.06 6.42 -7.87
N ARG A 142 -0.79 7.11 -7.00
CA ARG A 142 -1.66 6.50 -6.01
C ARG A 142 -2.91 5.88 -6.62
N LEU A 143 -3.54 6.58 -7.55
CA LEU A 143 -4.67 6.07 -8.32
C LEU A 143 -4.25 4.92 -9.21
N GLU A 144 -3.11 5.05 -9.89
CA GLU A 144 -2.61 3.98 -10.74
C GLU A 144 -2.29 2.71 -9.94
N ALA A 145 -1.61 2.84 -8.79
CA ALA A 145 -1.37 1.72 -7.88
C ALA A 145 -2.69 1.08 -7.41
N TRP A 146 -3.70 1.90 -7.11
CA TRP A 146 -5.02 1.46 -6.66
C TRP A 146 -5.79 0.70 -7.74
N GLU A 147 -5.75 1.15 -8.99
CA GLU A 147 -6.35 0.44 -10.12
C GLU A 147 -5.65 -0.90 -10.39
N LEU A 148 -4.31 -0.89 -10.36
CA LEU A 148 -3.49 -2.08 -10.56
C LEU A 148 -3.80 -3.17 -9.54
N LEU A 149 -4.24 -2.85 -8.31
CA LEU A 149 -4.69 -3.87 -7.33
C LEU A 149 -5.76 -4.80 -7.88
N ARG A 150 -6.65 -4.32 -8.76
CA ARG A 150 -7.69 -5.16 -9.40
C ARG A 150 -7.10 -6.13 -10.42
N THR A 151 -6.07 -5.69 -11.14
CA THR A 151 -5.50 -6.41 -12.27
C THR A 151 -4.39 -7.37 -11.83
N VAL A 152 -3.52 -6.93 -10.93
CA VAL A 152 -2.42 -7.75 -10.41
C VAL A 152 -2.85 -8.59 -9.21
N GLY A 153 -3.90 -8.20 -8.48
CA GLY A 153 -4.43 -8.91 -7.32
C GLY A 153 -4.93 -10.31 -7.67
N CYS A 154 -4.44 -11.34 -6.99
CA CYS A 154 -5.04 -12.67 -7.08
C CYS A 154 -6.21 -12.73 -6.08
N ALA A 155 -7.39 -13.16 -6.53
CA ALA A 155 -8.59 -13.22 -5.69
C ALA A 155 -8.45 -14.10 -4.42
N ARG A 156 -7.38 -14.90 -4.30
CA ARG A 156 -7.12 -15.80 -3.16
C ARG A 156 -5.65 -15.89 -2.73
N GLU A 157 -4.92 -14.79 -2.69
CA GLU A 157 -3.79 -14.72 -1.73
C GLU A 157 -4.42 -14.77 -0.33
N SER A 158 -4.42 -15.92 0.35
CA SER A 158 -5.32 -16.18 1.50
C SER A 158 -5.17 -15.24 2.70
N LEU A 159 -4.13 -14.41 2.72
CA LEU A 159 -3.89 -13.40 3.76
C LEU A 159 -4.16 -11.96 3.29
N TRP A 160 -4.31 -11.73 1.98
CA TRP A 160 -4.38 -10.42 1.36
C TRP A 160 -5.57 -10.36 0.41
N ASP A 161 -6.74 -10.04 0.97
CA ASP A 161 -7.96 -9.87 0.19
C ASP A 161 -7.84 -8.61 -0.68
N ALA A 162 -7.71 -8.81 -2.00
CA ALA A 162 -7.55 -7.73 -2.96
C ALA A 162 -8.77 -6.80 -2.99
N ASN A 163 -9.99 -7.31 -2.79
CA ASN A 163 -11.20 -6.49 -2.74
C ASN A 163 -11.19 -5.60 -1.49
N LEU A 164 -10.72 -6.15 -0.38
CA LEU A 164 -10.56 -5.40 0.86
C LEU A 164 -9.52 -4.30 0.72
N MET A 165 -8.33 -4.62 0.18
CA MET A 165 -7.28 -3.63 -0.09
C MET A 165 -7.75 -2.53 -1.04
N PHE A 166 -8.53 -2.90 -2.06
CA PHE A 166 -9.12 -1.95 -2.99
C PHE A 166 -10.12 -1.02 -2.30
N GLY A 167 -11.03 -1.57 -1.47
CA GLY A 167 -12.00 -0.79 -0.70
C GLY A 167 -11.37 0.15 0.33
N ILE A 168 -10.37 -0.33 1.07
CA ILE A 168 -9.57 0.48 2.01
C ILE A 168 -8.86 1.60 1.26
N GLY A 169 -8.17 1.24 0.18
CA GLY A 169 -7.41 2.19 -0.64
C GLY A 169 -8.28 3.31 -1.17
N ARG A 170 -9.48 2.97 -1.68
CA ARG A 170 -10.47 3.95 -2.14
C ARG A 170 -10.79 4.98 -1.06
N ARG A 171 -11.21 4.52 0.14
CA ARG A 171 -11.62 5.41 1.24
C ARG A 171 -10.47 6.28 1.73
N ILE A 172 -9.25 5.74 1.77
CA ILE A 172 -8.07 6.52 2.15
C ILE A 172 -7.81 7.63 1.12
N ILE A 173 -7.82 7.31 -0.17
CA ILE A 173 -7.60 8.31 -1.23
C ILE A 173 -8.69 9.40 -1.16
N GLU A 174 -9.97 9.02 -1.10
CA GLU A 174 -11.10 9.94 -1.02
C GLU A 174 -10.98 10.90 0.18
N ARG A 175 -10.62 10.39 1.36
CA ARG A 175 -10.51 11.21 2.57
C ARG A 175 -9.30 12.14 2.56
N GLU A 176 -8.14 11.65 2.16
CA GLU A 176 -6.92 12.46 2.22
C GLU A 176 -6.90 13.53 1.13
N HIS A 177 -7.39 13.21 -0.08
CA HIS A 177 -7.42 14.14 -1.20
C HIS A 177 -8.72 14.95 -1.28
N GLY A 178 -9.76 14.60 -0.52
CA GLY A 178 -11.04 15.31 -0.54
C GLY A 178 -11.80 15.15 -1.86
N ILE A 179 -11.72 13.96 -2.46
CA ILE A 179 -12.33 13.63 -3.76
C ILE A 179 -13.37 12.52 -3.63
N ASP A 180 -14.23 12.37 -4.64
CA ASP A 180 -15.15 11.24 -4.79
C ASP A 180 -14.74 10.36 -5.97
N LEU A 181 -14.32 9.12 -5.71
CA LEU A 181 -13.90 8.18 -6.74
C LEU A 181 -15.07 7.43 -7.39
N SER A 182 -16.32 7.70 -7.01
CA SER A 182 -17.50 7.08 -7.64
C SER A 182 -17.58 7.44 -9.13
N GLN A 183 -17.32 8.70 -9.49
CA GLN A 183 -17.30 9.17 -10.87
C GLN A 183 -16.15 8.55 -11.68
N TRP A 184 -14.98 8.39 -11.06
CA TRP A 184 -13.85 7.68 -11.66
C TRP A 184 -14.21 6.24 -12.02
N ILE A 185 -14.84 5.52 -11.08
CA ILE A 185 -15.29 4.14 -11.29
C ILE A 185 -16.37 4.08 -12.40
N ALA A 186 -17.20 5.11 -12.53
CA ALA A 186 -18.18 5.24 -13.61
C ALA A 186 -17.55 5.57 -14.98
N GLY A 187 -16.22 5.77 -15.06
CA GLY A 187 -15.51 6.09 -16.30
C GLY A 187 -15.62 7.56 -16.71
N GLU A 188 -16.00 8.45 -15.79
CA GLU A 188 -16.10 9.88 -16.05
C GLU A 188 -14.72 10.54 -16.02
N ARG A 189 -14.54 11.58 -16.85
CA ARG A 189 -13.31 12.38 -16.84
C ARG A 189 -13.28 13.24 -15.59
N MET A 190 -12.32 12.97 -14.71
CA MET A 190 -12.07 13.80 -13.54
C MET A 190 -10.80 14.63 -13.73
N SER A 191 -10.82 15.87 -13.27
CA SER A 191 -9.63 16.69 -13.11
C SER A 191 -9.21 16.61 -11.64
N PHE A 192 -7.99 16.17 -11.38
CA PHE A 192 -7.46 16.09 -10.03
C PHE A 192 -6.65 17.33 -9.69
N ASP A 193 -6.83 17.81 -8.46
CA ASP A 193 -5.86 18.69 -7.85
C ASP A 193 -4.61 17.87 -7.48
N HIS A 194 -3.45 18.26 -8.01
CA HIS A 194 -2.16 17.61 -7.72
C HIS A 194 -1.52 18.14 -6.43
N THR A 195 -2.20 19.01 -5.68
CA THR A 195 -1.79 19.45 -4.35
C THR A 195 -1.70 18.25 -3.41
N LEU A 196 -0.56 18.08 -2.76
CA LEU A 196 -0.31 16.95 -1.87
C LEU A 196 -1.08 17.12 -0.54
N PRO A 197 -1.83 16.12 -0.06
CA PRO A 197 -2.57 16.20 1.21
C PRO A 197 -1.67 16.59 2.39
N SER A 198 -2.00 17.62 3.17
CA SER A 198 -1.20 18.00 4.35
C SER A 198 -1.12 16.87 5.39
N ASP A 199 -0.14 16.91 6.30
CA ASP A 199 0.01 15.89 7.34
C ASP A 199 -1.25 15.71 8.20
N GLY A 200 -1.99 16.79 8.47
CA GLY A 200 -3.27 16.74 9.20
C GLY A 200 -4.41 16.03 8.44
N GLN A 201 -4.30 15.89 7.12
CA GLN A 201 -5.24 15.11 6.31
C GLN A 201 -4.85 13.63 6.25
N ARG A 202 -3.60 13.28 6.57
CA ARG A 202 -3.08 11.92 6.44
C ARG A 202 -3.67 10.97 7.49
N ILE A 203 -4.01 9.78 7.05
CA ILE A 203 -4.44 8.68 7.91
C ILE A 203 -3.19 7.97 8.43
N ARG A 204 -3.04 7.91 9.76
CA ARG A 204 -1.88 7.25 10.40
C ARG A 204 -1.97 5.73 10.30
N ASP A 205 -3.16 5.22 10.59
CA ASP A 205 -3.46 3.79 10.57
C ASP A 205 -4.97 3.55 10.38
N SER A 206 -5.35 2.28 10.19
CA SER A 206 -6.73 1.84 10.11
C SER A 206 -6.89 0.40 10.58
N TYR A 207 -8.03 0.08 11.18
CA TYR A 207 -8.43 -1.31 11.41
C TYR A 207 -9.87 -1.54 10.96
N LEU A 208 -10.15 -2.78 10.57
CA LEU A 208 -11.48 -3.22 10.17
C LEU A 208 -12.23 -3.78 11.35
N GLU A 209 -13.48 -3.38 11.50
CA GLU A 209 -14.39 -4.01 12.44
C GLU A 209 -15.03 -5.25 11.79
N GLU A 210 -15.52 -6.18 12.60
CA GLU A 210 -16.19 -7.39 12.10
C GLU A 210 -17.59 -7.10 11.54
N GLU A 211 -18.17 -5.96 11.93
CA GLU A 211 -19.51 -5.55 11.53
C GLU A 211 -19.62 -5.31 10.02
N THR A 212 -20.58 -6.00 9.41
CA THR A 212 -20.95 -5.85 8.00
C THR A 212 -22.43 -5.53 7.90
N GLU A 213 -22.78 -4.70 6.93
CA GLU A 213 -24.15 -4.27 6.68
C GLU A 213 -24.46 -4.36 5.18
N LEU A 214 -25.71 -4.69 4.86
CA LEU A 214 -26.24 -4.55 3.50
C LEU A 214 -26.60 -3.09 3.26
N HIS A 215 -26.09 -2.51 2.18
CA HIS A 215 -26.35 -1.14 1.77
C HIS A 215 -26.86 -1.11 0.34
N VAL A 216 -27.67 -0.11 0.00
CA VAL A 216 -28.08 0.15 -1.39
C VAL A 216 -27.35 1.40 -1.82
N ASP A 217 -26.48 1.28 -2.82
CA ASP A 217 -25.71 2.42 -3.32
C ASP A 217 -26.59 3.43 -4.07
N CYS A 218 -26.00 4.55 -4.52
CA CYS A 218 -26.71 5.59 -5.25
C CYS A 218 -27.29 5.11 -6.61
N GLY A 219 -26.81 3.98 -7.14
CA GLY A 219 -27.32 3.33 -8.35
C GLY A 219 -28.42 2.30 -8.08
N GLY A 220 -28.84 2.11 -6.83
CA GLY A 220 -29.83 1.11 -6.45
C GLY A 220 -29.28 -0.31 -6.31
N LEU A 221 -27.97 -0.51 -6.42
CA LEU A 221 -27.34 -1.82 -6.30
C LEU A 221 -27.13 -2.19 -4.83
N ARG A 222 -27.44 -3.43 -4.47
CA ARG A 222 -27.15 -3.96 -3.13
C ARG A 222 -25.66 -4.26 -3.04
N VAL A 223 -25.00 -3.67 -2.06
CA VAL A 223 -23.57 -3.83 -1.79
C VAL A 223 -23.38 -4.17 -0.32
N THR A 224 -22.40 -5.03 -0.03
CA THR A 224 -22.01 -5.29 1.36
C THR A 224 -20.98 -4.23 1.76
N ARG A 225 -21.26 -3.49 2.82
CA ARG A 225 -20.28 -2.58 3.42
C ARG A 225 -19.72 -3.17 4.70
N ARG A 226 -18.43 -2.94 4.93
CA ARG A 226 -17.73 -3.33 6.16
C ARG A 226 -17.24 -2.08 6.86
N ARG A 227 -17.38 -2.05 8.18
CA ARG A 227 -16.97 -0.89 8.96
C ARG A 227 -15.44 -0.84 9.09
N ILE A 228 -14.89 0.35 8.93
CA ILE A 228 -13.48 0.65 9.12
C ILE A 228 -13.34 1.81 10.10
N CYS A 229 -12.31 1.78 10.92
CA CYS A 229 -11.96 2.90 11.78
C CYS A 229 -10.57 3.40 11.42
N PHE A 230 -10.48 4.71 11.21
CA PHE A 230 -9.27 5.41 10.84
C PHE A 230 -8.71 6.17 12.05
N PHE A 231 -7.39 6.10 12.21
CA PHE A 231 -6.63 6.93 13.14
C PHE A 231 -6.15 8.15 12.40
N VAL A 232 -6.68 9.31 12.77
CA VAL A 232 -6.33 10.58 12.12
C VAL A 232 -5.79 11.57 13.14
N PRO A 233 -4.88 12.47 12.74
CA PRO A 233 -4.40 13.54 13.62
C PRO A 233 -5.57 14.39 14.14
N GLN A 234 -5.52 14.74 15.42
CA GLN A 234 -6.40 15.73 16.00
C GLN A 234 -5.84 17.13 15.70
N SER A 235 -6.69 18.04 15.22
CA SER A 235 -6.28 19.39 14.87
C SER A 235 -5.71 20.11 16.10
N GLY A 236 -4.45 20.53 16.01
CA GLY A 236 -3.77 21.29 17.06
C GLY A 236 -3.23 20.48 18.24
N SER A 237 -3.24 19.14 18.18
CA SER A 237 -2.56 18.28 19.16
C SER A 237 -1.76 17.16 18.48
N ASN A 238 -0.85 16.53 19.22
CA ASN A 238 -0.14 15.32 18.78
C ASN A 238 -0.96 14.03 19.01
N GLU A 239 -2.23 14.16 19.42
CA GLU A 239 -3.10 13.02 19.71
C GLU A 239 -3.81 12.53 18.45
N LEU A 240 -4.18 11.25 18.46
CA LEU A 240 -4.95 10.62 17.40
C LEU A 240 -6.41 10.48 17.81
N ARG A 241 -7.31 10.82 16.89
CA ARG A 241 -8.74 10.55 17.03
C ARG A 241 -9.18 9.40 16.12
N TRP A 242 -10.24 8.75 16.53
CA TRP A 242 -10.82 7.58 15.86
C TRP A 242 -12.02 8.04 15.04
N VAL A 243 -11.97 7.82 13.73
CA VAL A 243 -13.10 8.16 12.85
C VAL A 243 -13.59 6.91 12.15
N ARG A 244 -14.83 6.54 12.47
CA ARG A 244 -15.53 5.42 11.83
C ARG A 244 -16.00 5.82 10.44
N ASP A 245 -15.93 4.86 9.53
CA ASP A 245 -16.34 4.98 8.15
C ASP A 245 -16.72 3.59 7.60
N TRP A 246 -17.08 3.53 6.32
CA TRP A 246 -17.46 2.31 5.63
C TRP A 246 -16.63 2.09 4.37
N ILE A 247 -16.18 0.86 4.17
CA ILE A 247 -15.67 0.40 2.88
C ILE A 247 -16.74 -0.45 2.19
N TYR A 248 -16.86 -0.30 0.88
CA TYR A 248 -17.78 -1.09 0.06
C TYR A 248 -17.02 -2.26 -0.53
N LEU A 249 -17.53 -3.47 -0.31
CA LEU A 249 -16.99 -4.69 -0.88
C LEU A 249 -17.88 -5.11 -2.05
N PRO A 250 -17.30 -5.47 -3.22
CA PRO A 250 -18.08 -6.07 -4.29
C PRO A 250 -18.79 -7.32 -3.79
N GLU A 251 -20.00 -7.61 -4.29
CA GLU A 251 -20.68 -8.86 -3.98
C GLU A 251 -19.76 -10.04 -4.32
N LYS A 252 -19.66 -11.01 -3.41
CA LYS A 252 -18.96 -12.27 -3.71
C LYS A 252 -19.72 -12.95 -4.83
N SER A 253 -19.16 -12.91 -6.04
CA SER A 253 -19.58 -13.74 -7.18
C SER A 253 -19.41 -15.22 -6.86
#